data_AF-A0A7J7NZN9-F1
#
_entry.id   AF-A0A7J7NZN9-F1
#
_cell.length_a   1.000
_cell.length_b   1.000
_cell.length_c   1.000
_cell.angle_alpha   90.00
_cell.angle_beta   90.00
_cell.angle_gamma   90.00
#
_symmetry.space_group_name_H-M   'P 1'
#
loop_
_entity.id
_entity.type
_entity.pdbx_description
1 polymer ?
#
loop_
_entity_poly.entity_id
_entity_poly.type
_entity_poly.pdbx_seq_one_letter_code
_entity_poly.pdbx_strand_id
1 'polypeptide(L)' 'MFSFEGEKIQGSQNIVTKFPGLPFQQYKHTITTVDYQPSGPVRGMLVFISGNLQLAGE' A
#
# COMPACT_ATOMS: atom_id res chain seq x y z
N MET A 1 -10.83 0.05 -5.13
CA MET A 1 -10.99 -0.90 -4.01
C MET A 1 -9.63 -1.08 -3.37
N PHE A 2 -9.56 -1.10 -2.04
CA PHE A 2 -8.32 -1.33 -1.30
C PHE A 2 -8.41 -2.65 -0.54
N SER A 3 -7.31 -3.36 -0.40
CA SER A 3 -7.23 -4.56 0.44
C SER A 3 -5.93 -4.53 1.21
N PHE A 4 -5.99 -4.85 2.51
CA PHE A 4 -4.86 -4.80 3.42
C PHE A 4 -4.88 -6.05 4.30
N GLU A 5 -3.82 -6.86 4.27
CA GLU A 5 -3.72 -8.12 5.03
C GLU A 5 -4.96 -9.03 4.90
N GLY A 6 -5.51 -9.14 3.70
CA GLY A 6 -6.69 -9.97 3.39
C GLY A 6 -8.06 -9.31 3.63
N GLU A 7 -8.10 -8.16 4.30
CA GLU A 7 -9.34 -7.40 4.56
C GLU A 7 -9.67 -6.47 3.38
N LYS A 8 -10.91 -6.51 2.87
CA LYS A 8 -11.40 -5.59 1.82
C LYS A 8 -11.96 -4.31 2.44
N ILE A 9 -11.44 -3.16 2.02
CA ILE A 9 -11.87 -1.84 2.51
C ILE A 9 -12.47 -1.04 1.34
N GLN A 10 -13.69 -0.56 1.53
CA GLN A 10 -14.46 0.18 0.52
C GLN A 10 -14.78 1.61 0.98
N GLY A 11 -14.76 2.54 0.02
CA GLY A 11 -14.98 3.97 0.26
C GLY A 11 -13.69 4.70 0.67
N SER A 12 -13.47 5.89 0.11
CA SER A 12 -12.26 6.70 0.36
C SER A 12 -12.08 7.04 1.83
N GLN A 13 -13.17 7.38 2.53
CA GLN A 13 -13.13 7.71 3.96
C GLN A 13 -12.56 6.56 4.80
N ASN A 14 -13.04 5.33 4.55
CA ASN A 14 -12.59 4.15 5.29
C ASN A 14 -11.14 3.76 4.96
N ILE A 15 -10.69 4.04 3.73
CA ILE A 15 -9.31 3.79 3.32
C ILE A 15 -8.36 4.73 4.06
N VAL A 16 -8.70 6.02 4.14
CA VAL A 16 -7.86 7.03 4.81
C VAL A 16 -7.78 6.78 6.32
N THR A 17 -8.85 6.29 6.95
CA THR A 17 -8.86 6.01 8.38
C THR A 17 -8.11 4.73 8.78
N LYS A 18 -7.83 3.81 7.84
CA LYS A 18 -7.09 2.57 8.14
C LYS A 18 -5.67 2.83 8.63
N PHE A 19 -4.93 3.74 7.99
CA PHE A 19 -3.50 3.95 8.28
C PHE A 19 -3.24 4.57 9.66
N PRO A 20 -3.97 5.61 10.11
CA PRO A 20 -3.84 6.12 11.48
C PRO A 20 -4.25 5.11 12.57
N GLY A 21 -5.05 4.09 12.23
CA GLY A 21 -5.48 3.06 13.17
C GLY A 21 -4.48 1.91 13.37
N LEU A 22 -3.33 1.93 12.70
CA LEU A 22 -2.29 0.92 12.87
C LEU A 22 -1.53 1.13 14.19
N PRO A 23 -1.07 0.05 14.86
CA PRO A 23 -0.48 0.14 16.21
C PRO A 23 0.98 0.63 16.19
N PHE A 24 1.34 1.56 15.32
CA PHE A 24 2.67 2.16 15.24
C PHE A 24 2.58 3.62 14.82
N GLN A 25 3.48 4.46 15.35
CA GLN A 25 3.46 5.91 15.10
C GLN A 25 4.47 6.35 14.05
N GLN A 26 5.59 5.64 13.94
CA GLN A 26 6.67 5.96 13.03
C GLN A 26 7.13 4.69 12.32
N TYR A 27 7.28 4.81 11.00
CA TYR A 27 7.70 3.73 10.13
C TYR A 27 8.40 4.30 8.90
N LYS A 28 9.26 3.49 8.28
CA LYS A 28 9.97 3.83 7.06
C LYS A 28 9.83 2.70 6.06
N HIS A 29 9.33 3.04 4.87
CA HIS A 29 9.36 2.13 3.73
C HIS A 29 10.71 2.23 3.02
N THR A 30 11.35 1.10 2.78
CA THR A 30 12.51 0.99 1.87
C THR A 30 12.08 0.20 0.65
N ILE A 31 11.98 0.87 -0.48
CA ILE A 31 11.59 0.24 -1.75
C ILE A 31 12.80 -0.49 -2.34
N THR A 32 12.62 -1.75 -2.71
CA THR A 32 13.67 -2.58 -3.33
C THR A 32 13.46 -2.69 -4.83
N THR A 33 12.24 -3.03 -5.28
CA THR A 33 11.91 -3.06 -6.71
C THR A 33 10.60 -2.33 -6.99
N VAL A 34 10.51 -1.76 -8.18
CA VAL A 34 9.28 -1.21 -8.74
C VAL A 34 9.17 -1.67 -10.18
N ASP A 35 8.14 -2.44 -10.47
CA ASP A 35 7.83 -2.93 -11.82
C ASP A 35 6.54 -2.27 -12.31
N TYR A 36 6.59 -1.67 -13.49
CA TYR A 36 5.45 -0.98 -14.11
C TYR A 36 5.12 -1.59 -15.47
N GLN A 37 3.85 -1.94 -15.67
CA GLN A 37 3.35 -2.57 -16.89
C GLN A 37 2.09 -1.86 -17.38
N PRO A 38 1.95 -1.59 -18.69
CA PRO A 38 0.67 -1.17 -19.25
C PRO A 38 -0.41 -2.20 -18.95
N SER A 39 -1.61 -1.76 -18.58
CA SER A 39 -2.69 -2.65 -18.17
C SER A 39 -4.04 -2.23 -18.72
N GLY A 40 -4.76 -3.22 -19.24
CA GLY A 40 -6.14 -3.10 -19.68
C GLY A 40 -6.37 -2.27 -20.94
N PRO A 41 -7.61 -2.29 -21.47
CA PRO A 41 -7.97 -1.62 -22.73
C PRO A 41 -8.00 -0.09 -22.63
N VAL A 42 -8.05 0.46 -21.40
CA VAL A 42 -8.22 1.91 -21.13
C VAL A 42 -6.92 2.61 -20.74
N ARG A 43 -5.75 2.11 -21.20
CA ARG A 43 -4.42 2.69 -20.92
C ARG A 43 -4.13 2.82 -19.41
N GLY A 44 -4.56 1.83 -18.62
CA GLY A 44 -4.20 1.75 -17.22
C GLY A 44 -2.73 1.35 -17.03
N MET A 45 -2.27 1.39 -15.78
CA MET A 45 -0.94 0.93 -15.40
C MET A 45 -1.07 -0.01 -14.20
N LEU A 46 -0.39 -1.15 -14.29
CA LEU A 46 -0.19 -2.05 -13.16
C LEU A 46 1.19 -1.76 -12.59
N VAL A 47 1.25 -1.54 -11.27
CA VAL A 47 2.49 -1.23 -10.56
C VAL A 47 2.64 -2.24 -9.43
N PHE A 48 3.77 -2.96 -9.44
CA PHE A 48 4.19 -3.82 -8.33
C PHE A 48 5.35 -3.14 -7.60
N ILE A 49 5.23 -3.06 -6.28
CA ILE A 49 6.25 -2.48 -5.40
C ILE A 49 6.62 -3.56 -4.40
N SER A 50 7.91 -3.86 -4.29
CA SER A 50 8.46 -4.72 -3.26
C SER A 50 9.45 -3.94 -2.40
N GLY A 51 9.60 -4.33 -1.14
CA GLY A 51 10.49 -3.64 -0.22
C GLY A 51 10.32 -4.10 1.22
N ASN A 52 10.96 -3.36 2.11
CA ASN A 52 10.92 -3.59 3.55
C ASN A 52 10.18 -2.46 4.25
N LEU A 53 9.54 -2.79 5.37
CA LEU A 53 8.98 -1.84 6.32
C LEU A 53 9.82 -1.91 7.59
N GLN A 54 10.33 -0.76 8.04
CA GLN A 54 11.01 -0.64 9.32
C GLN A 54 10.14 0.16 10.29
N LEU A 55 9.94 -0.34 11.49
CA LEU A 55 9.28 0.39 12.58
C LEU A 55 10.33 1.11 13.45
N ALA A 56 9.95 2.20 14.09
CA ALA A 56 10.86 2.87 15.01
C ALA A 56 11.18 1.98 16.21
N GLY A 57 12.47 1.73 16.46
CA GLY A 57 12.94 0.89 17.57
C GLY A 57 13.21 -0.58 17.21
N GLU A 58 12.96 -0.96 15.95
CA GLU A 58 13.34 -2.25 15.34
C GLU A 58 14.42 -2.05 14.27
#